data_AF-A0AAU8TRA1-F1
#
_entry.id   AF-A0AAU8TRA1-F1
#
_cell.length_a   1.000
_cell.length_b   1.000
_cell.length_c   1.000
_cell.angle_alpha   90.00
_cell.angle_beta   90.00
_cell.angle_gamma   90.00
#
_symmetry.space_group_name_H-M   'P 1'
#
loop_
_entity.id
_entity.type
_entity.pdbx_description
1 polymer ?
#
loop_
_entity_poly.entity_id
_entity_poly.type
_entity_poly.pdbx_seq_one_letter_code
_entity_poly.pdbx_strand_id
1 'polypeptide(L)' 'MLGIERNTGAAVDDWLQFVQRATRALTTPVGTRQKRPFYGSLIPQLLGQNHR' A
#
# COMPACT_ATOMS: atom_id res chain seq x y z
N MET A 1 8.46 11.52 9.42
CA MET A 1 7.03 11.73 9.07
C MET A 1 6.19 10.90 10.03
N LEU A 2 5.22 11.48 10.73
CA LEU A 2 4.41 10.76 11.72
C LEU A 2 3.19 10.05 11.11
N GLY A 3 2.75 8.98 11.76
CA GLY A 3 1.63 8.14 11.35
C GLY A 3 1.12 7.24 12.47
N ILE A 4 0.19 6.36 12.11
CA ILE A 4 -0.46 5.41 13.01
C ILE A 4 -0.34 4.02 12.40
N GLU A 5 0.10 3.05 13.19
CA GLU A 5 0.16 1.65 12.78
C GLU A 5 -1.26 1.07 12.71
N ARG A 6 -1.54 0.32 11.64
CA ARG A 6 -2.90 -0.08 11.27
C ARG A 6 -3.59 -0.99 12.30
N ASN A 7 -2.85 -1.86 12.98
CA ASN A 7 -3.42 -2.95 13.78
C ASN A 7 -3.44 -2.63 15.28
N THR A 8 -2.45 -1.89 15.74
CA THR A 8 -2.18 -1.55 17.15
C THR A 8 -2.59 -0.12 17.48
N GLY A 9 -2.69 0.76 16.47
CA GLY A 9 -2.96 2.18 16.67
C GLY A 9 -1.76 2.96 17.25
N ALA A 10 -0.59 2.34 17.38
CA ALA A 10 0.60 3.00 17.88
C ALA A 10 1.05 4.11 16.94
N ALA A 11 1.58 5.20 17.51
CA ALA A 11 2.26 6.22 16.72
C ALA A 11 3.53 5.60 16.10
N VAL A 12 3.72 5.80 14.79
CA VAL A 12 4.89 5.32 14.04
C VAL A 12 5.46 6.43 13.19
N ASP A 13 6.78 6.43 13.02
CA ASP A 13 7.50 7.42 12.24
C ASP A 13 8.57 6.78 11.34
N ASP A 14 9.29 7.68 10.66
CA ASP A 14 10.47 7.41 9.85
C ASP A 14 10.37 6.18 8.95
N TRP A 15 11.28 5.23 9.15
CA TRP A 15 11.40 4.05 8.30
C TRP A 15 10.18 3.15 8.40
N LEU A 16 9.66 2.94 9.61
CA LEU A 16 8.52 2.06 9.81
C LEU A 16 7.26 2.63 9.14
N GLN A 17 7.06 3.94 9.25
CA GLN A 17 5.98 4.63 8.56
C GLN A 17 6.16 4.60 7.03
N PHE A 18 7.39 4.67 6.53
CA PHE A 18 7.67 4.49 5.11
C PHE A 18 7.30 3.08 4.62
N VAL A 19 7.80 2.03 5.30
CA VAL A 19 7.51 0.63 4.95
C VAL A 19 6.01 0.38 4.95
N GLN A 20 5.28 0.84 5.97
CA GLN A 20 3.82 0.71 6.03
C GLN A 20 3.14 1.31 4.79
N ARG A 21 3.57 2.50 4.35
CA ARG A 21 3.00 3.19 3.18
C ARG A 21 3.35 2.50 1.88
N ALA A 22 4.60 2.06 1.72
CA ALA A 22 5.06 1.33 0.56
C ALA A 22 4.30 0.02 0.40
N THR A 23 4.22 -0.78 1.49
CA THR A 23 3.45 -2.02 1.52
C THR A 23 2.00 -1.77 1.11
N ARG A 24 1.36 -0.73 1.63
CA ARG A 24 -0.02 -0.38 1.25
C ARG A 24 -0.14 -0.01 -0.24
N ALA A 25 0.78 0.79 -0.77
CA ALA A 25 0.75 1.19 -2.18
C ALA A 25 0.91 -0.03 -3.11
N LEU A 26 1.78 -0.97 -2.76
CA LEU A 26 2.07 -2.15 -3.57
C LEU A 26 0.97 -3.23 -3.48
N THR A 27 0.31 -3.35 -2.33
CA THR A 27 -0.69 -4.41 -2.08
C THR A 27 -2.13 -3.97 -2.34
N THR A 28 -2.40 -2.67 -2.44
CA THR A 28 -3.75 -2.17 -2.77
C THR A 28 -3.98 -2.26 -4.29
N PRO A 29 -5.00 -2.98 -4.78
CA PRO A 29 -5.33 -2.96 -6.20
C PRO A 29 -5.80 -1.57 -6.65
N VAL A 30 -5.36 -1.13 -7.84
CA VAL A 30 -5.85 0.12 -8.46
C VAL A 30 -7.38 0.08 -8.61
N GLY A 31 -8.04 1.22 -8.44
CA GLY A 31 -9.50 1.38 -8.58
C GLY A 31 -10.29 1.11 -7.29
N THR A 32 -9.69 0.55 -6.25
CA THR A 32 -10.41 0.17 -5.02
C THR A 32 -10.57 1.32 -4.01
N ARG A 33 -9.72 2.35 -4.08
CA ARG A 33 -9.77 3.47 -3.12
C ARG A 33 -10.80 4.51 -3.54
N GLN A 34 -11.79 4.73 -2.68
CA GLN A 34 -12.82 5.74 -2.89
C GLN A 34 -12.22 7.13 -3.17
N LYS A 35 -12.75 7.80 -4.20
CA LYS A 35 -12.32 9.13 -4.67
C LYS A 35 -10.85 9.22 -5.13
N ARG A 36 -10.16 8.09 -5.27
CA ARG A 36 -8.76 7.99 -5.70
C ARG A 36 -8.59 6.77 -6.63
N PRO A 37 -9.19 6.81 -7.84
CA PRO A 37 -9.24 5.65 -8.73
C PRO A 37 -7.85 5.15 -9.16
N PHE A 38 -6.85 6.04 -9.21
CA PHE A 38 -5.47 5.69 -9.61
C PHE A 38 -4.53 5.33 -8.45
N TYR A 39 -5.01 5.28 -7.21
CA TYR A 39 -4.18 4.85 -6.08
C TYR A 39 -4.09 3.32 -6.02
N GLY A 40 -2.87 2.80 -5.85
CA GLY A 40 -2.60 1.38 -5.68
C GLY A 40 -1.56 0.89 -6.69
N SER A 41 -1.56 -0.41 -6.94
CA SER A 41 -0.69 -1.09 -7.89
C SER A 41 -1.44 -2.14 -8.70
N LEU A 42 -0.90 -2.45 -9.89
CA LEU A 42 -1.33 -3.59 -10.70
C LEU A 42 -0.67 -4.90 -10.23
N ILE A 43 0.29 -4.84 -9.29
CA ILE A 43 0.98 -6.03 -8.75
C ILE A 43 -0.01 -7.13 -8.34
N PRO A 44 -1.12 -6.87 -7.60
CA PRO A 44 -2.06 -7.92 -7.24
C PRO A 44 -2.69 -8.66 -8.42
N GLN A 45 -2.77 -8.03 -9.59
CA GLN A 45 -3.31 -8.62 -10.82
C GLN A 45 -2.23 -9.30 -11.67
N LEU A 46 -1.02 -8.73 -11.65
CA LEU A 46 0.12 -9.20 -12.46
C LEU A 46 0.91 -10.32 -11.77
N LEU A 47 0.86 -10.41 -10.44
CA LEU A 47 1.56 -11.44 -9.68
C LEU A 47 1.02 -12.83 -10.06
N GLY A 48 1.86 -13.66 -10.66
CA GLY A 48 1.48 -14.98 -11.18
C GLY A 48 1.24 -15.02 -12.69
N GLN A 49 1.34 -13.88 -13.39
CA GLN A 49 1.38 -13.85 -14.85
C GLN A 49 2.81 -14.15 -15.32
N ASN A 50 2.95 -15.09 -16.25
CA ASN A 50 4.23 -15.34 -16.91
C ASN A 50 4.60 -14.15 -17.78
N HIS A 51 5.84 -13.70 -17.69
CA HIS A 51 6.41 -12.77 -18.65
C HIS A 51 6.50 -13.49 -20.01
N ARG A 52 5.61 -13.11 -20.93
CA ARG A 52 5.67 -13.55 -22.34
C ARG A 52 6.62 -12.65 -23.12
#